data_AF-A0A972LA57-F1
#
_entry.id   AF-A0A972LA57-F1
#
_cell.length_a   1.000
_cell.length_b   1.000
_cell.length_c   1.000
_cell.angle_alpha   90.00
_cell.angle_beta   90.00
_cell.angle_gamma   90.00
#
_symmetry.space_group_name_H-M   'P 1'
#
loop_
_entity.id
_entity.type
_entity.pdbx_description
1 polymer ?
#
loop_
_entity_poly.entity_id
_entity_poly.type
_entity_poly.pdbx_seq_one_letter_code
_entity_poly.pdbx_strand_id
1 'polypeptide(L)'
;MAKRIWKRVQPHSLSHAIELCIDHARERKNRSVDNIADLMGLNNKWVIYKWTESGKIPGVQIRAFEHACGIDLITRWLGHSAGYLMIKAPVGKAGDADEINALQCTINSAVGELIKFYNGSAESRITIAALTCAMEGMAWHRVNVEKHHQPELDFDGGSETEGNAHA
;
A
#
# COMPACT_ATOMS: atom_id res chain seq x y z
N MET A 1 -19.03 6.50 4.54
CA MET A 1 -17.60 6.90 4.70
C MET A 1 -17.00 7.06 3.32
N ALA A 2 -16.18 8.09 3.08
CA ALA A 2 -15.55 8.30 1.77
C ALA A 2 -14.63 7.12 1.42
N LYS A 3 -14.72 6.62 0.18
CA LYS A 3 -13.95 5.46 -0.30
C LYS A 3 -12.44 5.77 -0.19
N ARG A 4 -11.73 5.12 0.72
CA ARG A 4 -10.31 5.35 0.93
C ARG A 4 -9.51 4.81 -0.26
N ILE A 5 -8.67 5.65 -0.86
CA ILE A 5 -7.76 5.23 -1.94
C ILE A 5 -6.53 4.60 -1.29
N TRP A 6 -6.60 3.29 -1.03
CA TRP A 6 -5.56 2.50 -0.36
C TRP A 6 -4.16 2.61 -0.99
N LYS A 7 -4.07 2.90 -2.30
CA LYS A 7 -2.79 3.14 -2.99
C LYS A 7 -2.05 4.39 -2.48
N ARG A 8 -2.75 5.38 -1.93
CA ARG A 8 -2.19 6.67 -1.48
C ARG A 8 -2.06 6.77 0.04
N VAL A 9 -2.51 5.76 0.77
CA VAL A 9 -2.50 5.79 2.25
C VAL A 9 -1.08 5.54 2.73
N GLN A 10 -0.58 6.45 3.56
CA GLN A 10 0.71 6.31 4.23
C GLN A 10 0.53 6.23 5.75
N PRO A 11 1.08 5.19 6.40
CA PRO A 11 1.09 5.08 7.86
C PRO A 11 2.05 6.10 8.49
N HIS A 12 1.88 6.36 9.79
CA HIS A 12 2.71 7.33 10.52
C HIS A 12 3.39 6.76 11.76
N SER A 13 2.89 5.63 12.25
CA SER A 13 3.48 4.84 13.31
C SER A 13 3.28 3.37 12.98
N LEU A 14 4.03 2.50 13.64
CA LEU A 14 3.87 1.05 13.47
C LEU A 14 2.47 0.58 13.89
N SER A 15 1.93 1.09 14.98
CA SER A 15 0.55 0.82 15.42
C SER A 15 -0.46 1.24 14.35
N HIS A 16 -0.33 2.45 13.79
CA HIS A 16 -1.22 2.91 12.73
C HIS A 16 -1.06 2.07 11.45
N ALA A 17 0.15 1.61 11.12
CA ALA A 17 0.34 0.69 10.00
C ALA A 17 -0.44 -0.62 10.18
N ILE A 18 -0.42 -1.18 11.39
CA ILE A 18 -1.17 -2.39 11.75
C ILE A 18 -2.68 -2.14 11.64
N GLU A 19 -3.18 -1.03 12.20
CA GLU A 19 -4.61 -0.64 12.10
C GLU A 19 -5.05 -0.54 10.63
N LEU A 20 -4.27 0.15 9.80
CA LEU A 20 -4.59 0.31 8.39
C LEU A 20 -4.57 -1.00 7.61
N CYS A 21 -3.69 -1.94 7.97
CA CYS A 21 -3.71 -3.28 7.39
C CYS A 21 -5.00 -4.03 7.74
N ILE A 22 -5.48 -3.92 8.99
CA ILE A 22 -6.73 -4.53 9.44
C ILE A 22 -7.93 -3.89 8.73
N ASP A 23 -7.96 -2.56 8.66
CA ASP A 23 -9.01 -1.82 7.95
C ASP A 23 -9.05 -2.20 6.46
N HIS A 24 -7.90 -2.34 5.81
CA HIS A 24 -7.82 -2.80 4.42
C HIS A 24 -8.36 -4.21 4.26
N ALA A 25 -7.99 -5.14 5.16
CA ALA A 25 -8.46 -6.51 5.14
C ALA A 25 -9.98 -6.58 5.29
N ARG A 26 -10.56 -5.73 6.15
CA ARG A 26 -12.00 -5.61 6.35
C ARG A 26 -12.70 -5.02 5.13
N GLU A 27 -12.21 -3.90 4.61
CA GLU A 27 -12.86 -3.19 3.49
C GLU A 27 -12.74 -3.91 2.14
N ARG A 28 -11.59 -4.51 1.85
CA ARG A 28 -11.29 -5.09 0.52
C ARG A 28 -11.44 -6.59 0.44
N LYS A 29 -11.21 -7.30 1.56
CA LYS A 29 -11.26 -8.77 1.59
C LYS A 29 -12.38 -9.31 2.47
N ASN A 30 -13.17 -8.44 3.11
CA ASN A 30 -14.20 -8.80 4.08
C ASN A 30 -13.69 -9.73 5.19
N ARG A 31 -12.43 -9.58 5.60
CA ARG A 31 -11.79 -10.42 6.61
C ARG A 31 -11.97 -9.82 8.01
N SER A 32 -12.42 -10.65 8.94
CA SER A 32 -12.40 -10.32 10.37
C SER A 32 -10.99 -10.51 10.95
N VAL A 33 -10.73 -9.94 12.14
CA VAL A 33 -9.47 -10.15 12.86
C VAL A 33 -9.26 -11.63 13.19
N ASP A 34 -10.34 -12.37 13.47
CA ASP A 34 -10.32 -13.82 13.64
C ASP A 34 -9.80 -14.52 12.36
N ASN A 35 -10.33 -14.17 11.19
CA ASN A 35 -9.85 -14.78 9.94
C ASN A 35 -8.39 -14.44 9.61
N ILE A 36 -7.94 -13.24 9.97
CA ILE A 36 -6.53 -12.87 9.82
C ILE A 36 -5.66 -13.75 10.72
N ALA A 37 -6.08 -13.96 11.97
CA ALA A 37 -5.36 -14.83 12.91
C ALA A 37 -5.31 -16.29 12.42
N ASP A 38 -6.42 -16.81 11.90
CA ASP A 38 -6.51 -18.16 11.34
C ASP A 38 -5.56 -18.33 10.14
N LEU A 39 -5.55 -17.36 9.21
CA LEU A 39 -4.66 -17.37 8.04
C LEU A 39 -3.17 -17.32 8.42
N MET A 40 -2.85 -16.70 9.55
CA MET A 40 -1.49 -16.64 10.09
C MET A 40 -1.13 -17.88 10.91
N GLY A 41 -2.08 -18.78 11.19
CA GLY A 41 -1.88 -19.92 12.08
C GLY A 41 -1.67 -19.51 13.55
N LEU A 42 -2.24 -18.39 13.96
CA LEU A 42 -2.18 -17.94 15.36
C LEU A 42 -3.20 -18.67 16.23
N ASN A 43 -2.83 -18.97 17.46
CA ASN A 43 -3.71 -19.66 18.41
C ASN A 43 -4.93 -18.83 18.84
N ASN A 44 -4.83 -17.49 18.79
CA ASN A 44 -5.96 -16.60 19.06
C ASN A 44 -5.77 -15.22 18.42
N LYS A 45 -6.89 -14.52 18.19
CA LYS A 45 -6.91 -13.16 17.64
C LYS A 45 -6.37 -12.06 18.57
N TRP A 46 -6.34 -12.30 19.88
CA TRP A 46 -5.96 -11.30 20.88
C TRP A 46 -4.51 -10.84 20.72
N VAL A 47 -3.65 -11.72 20.20
CA VAL A 47 -2.28 -11.38 19.83
C VAL A 47 -2.22 -10.20 18.85
N ILE A 48 -3.12 -10.15 17.86
CA ILE A 48 -3.16 -9.06 16.88
C ILE A 48 -3.55 -7.74 17.56
N TYR A 49 -4.58 -7.74 18.41
CA TYR A 49 -4.95 -6.52 19.15
C TYR A 49 -3.81 -6.01 20.04
N LYS A 50 -3.06 -6.92 20.67
CA LYS A 50 -1.89 -6.56 21.46
C LYS A 50 -0.77 -5.95 20.59
N TRP A 51 -0.58 -6.44 19.36
CA TRP A 51 0.37 -5.83 18.42
C TRP A 51 -0.10 -4.45 17.98
N THR A 52 -1.39 -4.26 17.72
CA THR A 52 -1.97 -2.96 17.37
C THR A 52 -1.76 -1.94 18.49
N GLU A 53 -2.09 -2.31 19.73
CA GLU A 53 -1.93 -1.45 20.91
C GLU A 53 -0.47 -1.11 21.17
N SER A 54 0.41 -2.11 21.22
CA SER A 54 1.82 -1.91 21.60
C SER A 54 2.71 -1.44 20.46
N GLY A 55 2.27 -1.59 19.21
CA GLY A 55 3.10 -1.43 18.01
C GLY A 55 4.21 -2.48 17.89
N LYS A 56 4.19 -3.54 18.71
CA LYS A 56 5.27 -4.55 18.75
C LYS A 56 4.83 -5.82 18.06
N ILE A 57 5.07 -5.90 16.76
CA ILE A 57 4.92 -7.13 15.98
C ILE A 57 6.27 -7.86 15.88
N PRO A 58 6.34 -9.18 16.12
CA PRO A 58 7.56 -9.95 15.87
C PRO A 58 7.97 -9.86 14.40
N GLY A 59 9.24 -9.60 14.11
CA GLY A 59 9.72 -9.42 12.73
C GLY A 59 9.36 -10.58 11.78
N VAL A 60 9.42 -11.82 12.30
CA VAL A 60 9.04 -13.04 11.56
C VAL A 60 7.55 -13.08 11.17
N GLN A 61 6.69 -12.35 11.88
CA GLN A 61 5.25 -12.31 11.64
C GLN A 61 4.82 -11.21 10.67
N ILE A 62 5.69 -10.22 10.39
CA ILE A 62 5.34 -9.06 9.56
C ILE A 62 4.84 -9.51 8.19
N ARG A 63 5.60 -10.38 7.49
CA ARG A 63 5.24 -10.82 6.14
C ARG A 63 3.97 -11.66 6.12
N ALA A 64 3.79 -12.56 7.09
CA ALA A 64 2.57 -13.36 7.21
C ALA A 64 1.34 -12.47 7.46
N PHE A 65 1.45 -11.47 8.34
CA PHE A 65 0.39 -10.53 8.64
C PHE A 65 0.02 -9.64 7.46
N GLU A 66 1.01 -9.06 6.77
CA GLU A 66 0.77 -8.22 5.59
C GLU A 66 0.15 -9.02 4.44
N HIS A 67 0.57 -10.28 4.26
CA HIS A 67 -0.02 -11.20 3.28
C HIS A 67 -1.48 -11.52 3.63
N ALA A 68 -1.77 -11.83 4.90
CA ALA A 68 -3.13 -12.06 5.39
C ALA A 68 -4.03 -10.81 5.23
N CYS A 69 -3.49 -9.61 5.41
CA CYS A 69 -4.21 -8.36 5.18
C CYS A 69 -4.29 -7.97 3.69
N GLY A 70 -3.37 -8.47 2.86
CA GLY A 70 -3.25 -8.16 1.44
C GLY A 70 -2.66 -6.80 1.12
N ILE A 71 -1.91 -6.19 2.05
CA ILE A 71 -1.28 -4.88 1.84
C ILE A 71 0.00 -4.74 2.69
N ASP A 72 1.08 -4.26 2.06
CA ASP A 72 2.41 -4.12 2.68
C ASP A 72 2.61 -2.74 3.36
N LEU A 73 1.77 -2.35 4.34
CA LEU A 73 1.90 -1.02 4.99
C LEU A 73 2.95 -0.98 6.10
N ILE A 74 3.19 -2.08 6.82
CA ILE A 74 4.21 -2.15 7.86
C ILE A 74 5.60 -2.05 7.24
N THR A 75 5.84 -2.82 6.17
CA THR A 75 7.09 -2.81 5.40
C THR A 75 7.33 -1.43 4.78
N ARG A 76 6.29 -0.79 4.24
CA ARG A 76 6.38 0.60 3.75
C ARG A 76 6.77 1.58 4.85
N TRP A 77 6.12 1.52 6.00
CA TRP A 77 6.47 2.36 7.15
C TRP A 77 7.91 2.15 7.63
N LEU A 78 8.37 0.90 7.71
CA LEU A 78 9.74 0.57 8.10
C LEU A 78 10.76 1.13 7.11
N GLY A 79 10.52 1.01 5.81
CA GLY A 79 11.38 1.59 4.78
C GLY A 79 11.43 3.13 4.89
N HIS A 80 10.27 3.77 4.96
CA HIS A 80 10.18 5.24 5.02
C HIS A 80 10.76 5.82 6.31
N SER A 81 10.52 5.18 7.45
CA SER A 81 11.08 5.62 8.75
C SER A 81 12.60 5.50 8.80
N ALA A 82 13.18 4.58 8.02
CA ALA A 82 14.62 4.46 7.83
C ALA A 82 15.17 5.38 6.71
N GLY A 83 14.34 6.22 6.09
CA GLY A 83 14.72 7.15 5.03
C GLY A 83 14.83 6.54 3.63
N TYR A 84 14.36 5.30 3.44
CA TYR A 84 14.35 4.63 2.15
C TYR A 84 13.01 4.82 1.44
N LEU A 85 13.06 4.99 0.12
CA LEU A 85 11.89 4.96 -0.74
C LEU A 85 11.63 3.51 -1.18
N MET A 86 10.44 2.99 -0.89
CA MET A 86 10.08 1.60 -1.21
C MET A 86 9.29 1.56 -2.51
N ILE A 87 9.76 0.75 -3.47
CA ILE A 87 9.07 0.54 -4.74
C ILE A 87 8.70 -0.93 -4.81
N LYS A 88 7.40 -1.23 -4.92
CA LYS A 88 6.97 -2.59 -5.24
C LYS A 88 7.37 -2.85 -6.69
N ALA A 89 8.28 -3.80 -6.91
CA ALA A 89 8.72 -4.16 -8.25
C ALA A 89 7.50 -4.51 -9.12
N PRO A 90 7.31 -3.85 -10.28
CA PRO A 90 6.28 -4.26 -11.20
C PRO A 90 6.64 -5.57 -11.89
N VAL A 91 5.60 -6.31 -12.28
CA VAL A 91 5.67 -7.52 -13.12
C VAL A 91 5.82 -7.20 -14.62
N GLY A 92 6.12 -5.96 -15.00
CA GLY A 92 6.28 -5.57 -16.40
C GLY A 92 4.96 -5.49 -17.16
N LYS A 93 3.91 -4.93 -16.52
CA LYS A 93 2.63 -4.68 -17.18
C LYS A 93 2.75 -3.49 -18.14
N ALA A 94 2.19 -3.61 -19.35
CA ALA A 94 2.09 -2.49 -20.28
C ALA A 94 1.28 -1.37 -19.61
N GLY A 95 1.88 -0.18 -19.47
CA GLY A 95 1.24 0.96 -18.81
C GLY A 95 0.00 1.41 -19.57
N ASP A 96 -1.13 1.47 -18.89
CA ASP A 96 -2.40 1.94 -19.46
C ASP A 96 -2.50 3.47 -19.39
N ALA A 97 -3.26 4.09 -20.30
CA ALA A 97 -3.45 5.54 -20.36
C ALA A 97 -4.02 6.09 -19.03
N ASP A 98 -4.87 5.30 -18.37
CA ASP A 98 -5.44 5.61 -17.06
C ASP A 98 -4.38 5.65 -15.95
N GLU A 99 -3.34 4.82 -16.03
CA GLU A 99 -2.25 4.79 -15.04
C GLU A 99 -1.35 6.03 -15.16
N ILE A 100 -1.06 6.46 -16.40
CA ILE A 100 -0.31 7.69 -16.66
C ILE A 100 -1.10 8.92 -16.16
N ASN A 101 -2.41 8.97 -16.40
CA ASN A 101 -3.27 10.03 -15.89
C ASN A 101 -3.32 10.06 -14.35
N ALA A 102 -3.37 8.89 -13.71
CA ALA A 102 -3.32 8.77 -12.26
C ALA A 102 -1.96 9.22 -11.68
N LEU A 103 -0.86 8.94 -12.37
CA LEU A 103 0.48 9.42 -12.01
C LEU A 103 0.53 10.94 -12.09
N GLN A 104 0.08 11.53 -13.20
CA GLN A 104 0.06 12.98 -13.38
C GLN A 104 -0.72 13.67 -12.26
N CYS A 105 -1.90 13.15 -11.89
CA CYS A 105 -2.68 13.70 -10.78
C CYS A 105 -1.93 13.64 -9.44
N THR A 106 -1.20 12.54 -9.21
CA THR A 106 -0.43 12.34 -7.97
C THR A 106 0.76 13.29 -7.88
N ILE A 107 1.49 13.48 -8.98
CA ILE A 107 2.60 14.43 -9.08
C ILE A 107 2.11 15.87 -8.88
N ASN A 108 1.04 16.27 -9.59
CA ASN A 108 0.48 17.62 -9.46
C ASN A 108 0.01 17.91 -8.03
N SER A 109 -0.60 16.93 -7.37
CA SER A 109 -1.01 17.07 -5.97
C SER A 109 0.20 17.25 -5.04
N ALA A 110 1.27 16.49 -5.25
CA ALA A 110 2.50 16.60 -4.46
C ALA A 110 3.19 17.96 -4.64
N VAL A 111 3.26 18.46 -5.88
CA VAL A 111 3.79 19.81 -6.17
C VAL A 111 2.90 20.87 -5.53
N GLY A 112 1.58 20.70 -5.58
CA GLY A 112 0.64 21.61 -4.92
C GLY A 112 0.84 21.68 -3.40
N GLU A 113 1.01 20.54 -2.73
CA GLU A 113 1.32 20.49 -1.29
C GLU A 113 2.71 21.08 -0.97
N LEU A 114 3.67 20.94 -1.88
CA LEU A 114 5.01 21.54 -1.72
C LEU A 114 4.95 23.07 -1.79
N ILE A 115 4.19 23.62 -2.74
CA ILE A 115 3.95 25.07 -2.85
C ILE A 115 3.27 25.58 -1.59
N LYS A 116 2.21 24.91 -1.12
CA LYS A 116 1.51 25.31 0.12
C LYS A 116 2.45 25.27 1.33
N PHE A 117 3.33 24.26 1.41
CA PHE A 117 4.29 24.13 2.50
C PHE A 117 5.28 25.29 2.54
N TYR A 118 5.90 25.65 1.41
CA TYR A 118 6.81 26.80 1.34
C TYR A 118 6.10 28.14 1.53
N ASN A 119 4.79 28.21 1.29
CA ASN A 119 3.94 29.35 1.62
C ASN A 119 3.40 29.31 3.06
N GLY A 120 3.90 28.42 3.93
CA GLY A 120 3.49 28.31 5.34
C GLY A 120 2.06 27.81 5.57
N SER A 121 1.41 27.28 4.55
CA SER A 121 -0.02 26.93 4.52
C SER A 121 -0.29 25.41 4.53
N ALA A 122 0.74 24.58 4.68
CA ALA A 122 0.61 23.12 4.79
C ALA A 122 1.55 22.56 5.87
N GLU A 123 1.17 21.42 6.43
CA GLU A 123 1.97 20.71 7.43
C GLU A 123 3.06 19.88 6.75
N SER A 124 4.29 19.94 7.27
CA SER A 124 5.45 19.19 6.77
C SER A 124 5.15 17.72 6.52
N ARG A 125 4.41 17.08 7.43
CA ARG A 125 4.07 15.67 7.36
C ARG A 125 3.17 15.31 6.17
N ILE A 126 2.20 16.15 5.86
CA ILE A 126 1.29 15.97 4.71
C ILE A 126 2.08 16.11 3.41
N THR A 127 2.95 17.12 3.34
CA THR A 127 3.81 17.38 2.18
C THR A 127 4.78 16.24 1.93
N ILE A 128 5.45 15.73 2.97
CA ILE A 128 6.35 14.57 2.87
C ILE A 128 5.60 13.36 2.34
N ALA A 129 4.43 13.03 2.88
CA ALA A 129 3.64 11.89 2.42
C ALA A 129 3.23 12.01 0.94
N ALA A 130 2.84 13.21 0.51
CA ALA A 130 2.48 13.48 -0.89
C ALA A 130 3.68 13.33 -1.84
N LEU A 131 4.84 13.89 -1.48
CA LEU A 131 6.08 13.76 -2.23
C LEU A 131 6.53 12.31 -2.35
N THR A 132 6.51 11.57 -1.25
CA THR A 132 6.85 10.14 -1.21
C THR A 132 5.96 9.34 -2.16
N CYS A 133 4.64 9.57 -2.13
CA CYS A 133 3.71 8.91 -3.04
C CYS A 133 4.02 9.21 -4.53
N ALA A 134 4.41 10.44 -4.86
CA ALA A 134 4.78 10.81 -6.23
C ALA A 134 6.11 10.16 -6.67
N MET A 135 7.11 10.14 -5.78
CA MET A 135 8.39 9.48 -6.04
C MET A 135 8.23 7.97 -6.26
N GLU A 136 7.43 7.30 -5.44
CA GLU A 136 7.10 5.88 -5.60
C GLU A 136 6.44 5.60 -6.96
N GLY A 137 5.47 6.44 -7.36
CA GLY A 137 4.80 6.32 -8.65
C GLY A 137 5.76 6.47 -9.83
N MET A 138 6.60 7.52 -9.83
CA MET A 138 7.60 7.72 -10.88
C MET A 138 8.59 6.55 -10.96
N ALA A 139 9.04 6.06 -9.81
CA ALA A 139 10.00 4.98 -9.77
C ALA A 139 9.40 3.63 -10.19
N TRP A 140 8.11 3.39 -9.94
CA TRP A 140 7.38 2.25 -10.51
C TRP A 140 7.37 2.29 -12.05
N HIS A 141 7.04 3.44 -12.64
CA HIS A 141 7.09 3.60 -14.10
C HIS A 141 8.51 3.45 -14.65
N ARG A 142 9.54 3.93 -13.95
CA ARG A 142 10.95 3.71 -14.33
C ARG A 142 11.26 2.21 -14.45
N VAL A 143 10.88 1.40 -13.46
CA VAL A 143 11.13 -0.05 -13.51
C VAL A 143 10.31 -0.73 -14.62
N ASN A 144 9.09 -0.28 -14.91
CA ASN A 144 8.33 -0.78 -16.06
C ASN A 144 8.99 -0.48 -17.40
N VAL A 145 9.54 0.72 -17.58
CA VAL A 145 10.29 1.08 -18.78
C VAL A 145 11.56 0.20 -18.89
N GLU A 146 12.26 -0.04 -17.79
CA GLU A 146 13.43 -0.94 -17.76
C GLU A 146 13.07 -2.40 -18.13
N LYS A 147 11.92 -2.90 -17.67
CA LYS A 147 11.44 -4.27 -17.94
C LYS A 147 10.65 -4.42 -19.24
N HIS A 148 10.43 -3.36 -20.01
CA HIS A 148 9.62 -3.39 -21.24
C HIS A 148 10.11 -4.44 -22.26
N HIS A 149 11.42 -4.72 -22.29
CA HIS A 149 12.01 -5.71 -23.19
C HIS A 149 12.04 -7.15 -22.64
N GLN A 150 11.76 -7.36 -21.35
CA GLN A 150 11.72 -8.66 -20.69
C GLN A 150 10.59 -8.69 -19.66
N PRO A 151 9.32 -8.78 -20.09
CA PRO A 151 8.20 -8.91 -19.18
C PRO A 151 8.32 -10.22 -18.39
N GLU A 152 8.14 -10.14 -17.07
CA GLU A 152 8.07 -11.32 -16.20
C GLU A 152 6.70 -11.98 -16.36
N LEU A 153 6.64 -13.32 -16.33
CA LEU A 153 5.37 -14.05 -16.39
C LEU A 153 4.52 -13.68 -15.17
N ASP A 154 3.34 -13.10 -15.41
CA ASP A 154 2.36 -12.81 -14.38
C ASP A 154 1.63 -14.11 -13.98
N PHE A 155 2.03 -14.68 -12.84
CA PHE A 155 1.42 -15.89 -12.30
C PHE A 155 0.16 -15.61 -11.43
N ASP A 156 -0.31 -14.36 -11.34
CA ASP A 156 -1.47 -13.97 -10.52
C ASP A 156 -2.81 -13.97 -11.29
N GLY A 157 -2.85 -14.56 -12.49
CA GLY A 157 -4.04 -14.67 -13.37
C GLY A 157 -5.12 -15.66 -12.90
N GLY A 158 -5.41 -15.71 -11.60
CA GLY A 158 -6.26 -16.73 -10.98
C GLY A 158 -7.35 -16.19 -10.04
N SER A 159 -7.95 -15.02 -10.31
CA SER A 159 -9.28 -14.69 -9.79
C SER A 159 -9.86 -13.47 -10.51
N GLU A 160 -11.14 -13.58 -10.91
CA GLU A 160 -12.00 -12.56 -11.55
C GLU A 160 -12.18 -12.68 -13.07
N THR A 161 -12.56 -13.88 -13.54
CA THR A 161 -13.64 -13.98 -14.53
C THR A 161 -14.94 -14.34 -13.82
N GLU A 162 -15.60 -13.37 -13.18
CA GLU A 162 -17.04 -13.49 -12.94
C GLU A 162 -17.73 -13.22 -14.28
N GLY A 163 -18.37 -14.27 -14.80
CA GLY A 163 -19.01 -14.28 -16.09
C GLY A 163 -20.18 -13.30 -16.12
N ASN A 164 -20.15 -12.40 -17.10
CA ASN A 164 -21.37 -11.84 -17.64
C ASN A 164 -21.75 -12.68 -18.88
N ALA A 165 -22.40 -13.81 -18.62
CA ALA A 165 -23.06 -14.62 -19.63
C ALA A 165 -24.57 -14.32 -19.57
N HIS A 166 -25.04 -13.60 -20.59
CA HIS A 166 -26.39 -13.60 -21.17
C HIS A 166 -27.57 -14.18 -20.35
N ALA A 167 -28.50 -13.30 -19.97
CA ALA A 167 -29.93 -13.33 -20.36
C ALA A 167 -30.62 -12.03 -19.94
#